data_AF-A0A9D7PDZ5-F1
#
_entry.id   AF-A0A9D7PDZ5-F1
#
_cell.length_a   1.000
_cell.length_b   1.000
_cell.length_c   1.000
_cell.angle_alpha   90.00
_cell.angle_beta   90.00
_cell.angle_gamma   90.00
#
_symmetry.space_group_name_H-M   'P 1'
#
loop_
_entity.id
_entity.type
_entity.pdbx_description
1 polymer ?
#
loop_
_entity_poly.entity_id
_entity_poly.type
_entity_poly.pdbx_seq_one_letter_code
_entity_poly.pdbx_strand_id
1 'polypeptide(L)'
;MLQVWNDGRAAVQVQVRVFRWTVVNGRDVLQLTQYVIAGPPMTTLLPGGGNVIRVVRVAKRPIGEPEGYRLLVDELPNRASQRAGTVNVLIRHAIPVVFSQ
;
A
#
# COMPACT_ATOMS: atom_id res chain seq x y z
N MET A 1 -7.65 -5.76 8.17
CA MET A 1 -8.12 -4.53 7.49
C MET A 1 -7.22 -3.38 7.91
N LEU A 2 -6.95 -2.43 7.01
CA LEU A 2 -6.13 -1.25 7.29
C LEU A 2 -6.95 0.01 7.02
N GLN A 3 -6.94 0.96 7.95
CA GLN A 3 -7.52 2.28 7.72
C GLN A 3 -6.44 3.23 7.21
N VAL A 4 -6.76 3.97 6.15
CA VAL A 4 -5.94 5.06 5.63
C VAL A 4 -6.75 6.35 5.70
N TRP A 5 -6.14 7.44 6.12
CA TRP A 5 -6.79 8.74 6.20
C TRP A 5 -5.84 9.84 5.75
N ASN A 6 -6.42 10.95 5.32
CA ASN A 6 -5.70 12.15 4.92
C ASN A 6 -5.87 13.22 6.00
N ASP A 7 -4.80 13.50 6.74
CA ASP A 7 -4.73 14.57 7.74
C ASP A 7 -4.32 15.93 7.14
N GLY A 8 -4.06 15.97 5.84
CA GLY A 8 -3.73 17.16 5.08
C GLY A 8 -4.93 18.02 4.70
N ARG A 9 -4.62 19.19 4.11
CA ARG A 9 -5.61 20.19 3.68
C ARG A 9 -6.02 20.07 2.21
N ALA A 10 -5.35 19.23 1.44
CA ALA A 10 -5.61 18.99 0.03
C ALA A 10 -6.02 17.53 -0.20
N ALA A 11 -6.84 17.27 -1.20
CA ALA A 11 -7.17 15.90 -1.57
C ALA A 11 -5.91 15.19 -2.12
N VAL A 12 -5.69 13.96 -1.69
CA VAL A 12 -4.58 13.11 -2.16
C VAL A 12 -5.13 11.88 -2.85
N GLN A 13 -4.51 11.50 -3.97
CA GLN A 13 -4.81 10.24 -4.63
C GLN A 13 -3.80 9.20 -4.17
N VAL A 14 -4.27 8.04 -3.72
CA VAL A 14 -3.42 6.95 -3.28
C VAL A 14 -3.56 5.74 -4.17
N GLN A 15 -2.44 5.05 -4.42
CA GLN A 15 -2.39 3.74 -5.06
C GLN A 15 -1.99 2.68 -4.03
N VAL A 16 -2.70 1.56 -4.03
CA VAL A 16 -2.49 0.43 -3.13
C VAL A 16 -2.01 -0.78 -3.94
N ARG A 17 -0.89 -1.37 -3.52
CA ARG A 17 -0.31 -2.58 -4.13
C ARG A 17 0.16 -3.54 -3.05
N VAL A 18 0.13 -4.83 -3.33
CA VAL A 18 0.63 -5.86 -2.41
C VAL A 18 1.69 -6.71 -3.09
N PHE A 19 2.77 -6.98 -2.36
CA PHE A 19 3.90 -7.78 -2.81
C PHE A 19 4.19 -8.89 -1.80
N ARG A 20 4.60 -10.06 -2.27
CA ARG A 20 5.23 -11.07 -1.43
C ARG A 20 6.56 -10.50 -0.95
N TRP A 21 6.80 -10.58 0.36
CA TRP A 21 8.01 -10.08 0.98
C TRP A 21 8.82 -11.24 1.54
N THR A 22 10.07 -11.31 1.10
CA THR A 22 11.08 -12.24 1.61
C THR A 22 12.35 -11.45 1.94
N VAL A 23 13.20 -12.03 2.79
CA VAL A 23 14.52 -11.48 3.09
C VAL A 23 15.55 -12.46 2.53
N VAL A 24 16.39 -12.00 1.62
CA VAL A 24 17.46 -12.81 1.00
C VAL A 24 18.77 -12.10 1.24
N ASN A 25 19.73 -12.78 1.87
CA ASN A 25 21.04 -12.21 2.24
C ASN A 25 20.90 -10.89 3.04
N GLY A 26 19.94 -10.83 3.96
CA GLY A 26 19.67 -9.66 4.80
C GLY A 26 19.01 -8.48 4.07
N ARG A 27 18.53 -8.67 2.84
CA ARG A 27 17.86 -7.61 2.05
C ARG A 27 16.41 -7.96 1.75
N ASP A 28 15.57 -6.95 1.80
CA ASP A 28 14.16 -7.06 1.41
C ASP A 28 14.04 -7.32 -0.09
N VAL A 29 13.28 -8.36 -0.44
CA VAL A 29 12.92 -8.72 -1.80
C VAL A 29 11.40 -8.67 -1.92
N LEU A 30 10.91 -7.89 -2.87
CA LEU A 30 9.48 -7.73 -3.17
C LEU A 30 9.16 -8.40 -4.50
N GLN A 31 8.23 -9.34 -4.48
CA GLN A 31 7.77 -10.06 -5.67
C GLN A 31 6.28 -9.84 -5.88
N LEU A 32 5.86 -9.70 -7.13
CA LEU A 32 4.44 -9.68 -7.46
C LEU A 32 3.76 -10.94 -6.94
N THR A 33 2.53 -10.80 -6.45
CA THR A 33 1.77 -11.92 -5.90
C THR A 33 0.35 -11.93 -6.44
N GLN A 34 -0.16 -13.14 -6.64
CA GLN A 34 -1.57 -13.43 -6.93
C GLN A 34 -2.28 -14.07 -5.73
N TYR A 35 -1.55 -14.31 -4.64
CA TYR A 35 -2.05 -15.03 -3.47
C TYR A 35 -2.71 -14.11 -2.44
N VAL A 36 -2.41 -12.82 -2.50
CA VAL A 36 -3.02 -11.78 -1.67
C VAL A 36 -3.44 -10.64 -2.59
N ILE A 37 -4.64 -10.13 -2.35
CA ILE A 37 -5.19 -8.96 -3.03
C ILE A 37 -5.46 -7.85 -2.01
N ALA A 38 -5.33 -6.60 -2.45
CA ALA A 38 -5.66 -5.43 -1.64
C ALA A 38 -6.58 -4.49 -2.42
N GLY A 39 -7.62 -3.98 -1.77
CA GLY A 39 -8.64 -3.14 -2.41
C GLY A 39 -9.21 -2.05 -1.50
N PRO A 40 -9.61 -0.89 -2.06
CA PRO A 40 -9.50 -0.53 -3.49
C PRO A 40 -8.03 -0.28 -3.93
N PRO A 41 -7.66 -0.59 -5.18
CA PRO A 41 -6.29 -0.43 -5.68
C PRO A 41 -5.90 1.03 -5.91
N MET A 42 -6.88 1.92 -6.07
CA MET A 42 -6.70 3.36 -6.09
C MET A 42 -7.90 4.01 -5.41
N THR A 43 -7.66 5.08 -4.66
CA THR A 43 -8.74 5.89 -4.09
C THR A 43 -8.29 7.32 -3.86
N THR A 44 -9.24 8.26 -3.84
CA THR A 44 -8.99 9.66 -3.49
C THR A 44 -9.42 9.88 -2.06
N LEU A 45 -8.52 10.41 -1.24
CA LEU A 45 -8.78 10.81 0.14
C LEU A 45 -8.95 12.33 0.17
N LEU A 46 -10.18 12.78 0.42
CA LEU A 46 -10.47 14.20 0.67
C LEU A 46 -9.78 14.69 1.96
N PRO A 47 -9.61 16.00 2.17
CA PRO A 47 -9.10 16.53 3.44
C PRO A 47 -9.91 16.01 4.63
N GLY A 48 -9.25 15.42 5.63
CA GLY A 48 -9.88 14.77 6.78
C GLY A 48 -10.60 13.44 6.46
N GLY A 49 -10.67 13.04 5.20
CA GLY A 49 -11.32 11.83 4.73
C GLY A 49 -10.47 10.58 4.90
N GLY A 50 -11.13 9.43 4.98
CA GLY A 50 -10.45 8.14 5.09
C GLY A 50 -11.17 7.03 4.32
N ASN A 51 -10.42 5.96 4.06
CA ASN A 51 -10.93 4.75 3.44
C ASN A 51 -10.36 3.51 4.14
N VAL A 52 -11.08 2.40 4.03
CA VAL A 52 -10.62 1.11 4.51
C VAL A 52 -10.02 0.32 3.35
N ILE A 53 -8.77 -0.08 3.51
CA ILE A 53 -8.10 -1.03 2.61
C ILE A 53 -8.30 -2.45 3.15
N ARG A 54 -8.98 -3.27 2.36
CA ARG A 54 -9.16 -4.70 2.62
C ARG A 54 -8.00 -5.46 2.01
N VAL A 55 -7.32 -6.26 2.82
CA VAL A 55 -6.24 -7.15 2.39
C VAL A 55 -6.70 -8.58 2.63
N VAL A 56 -6.72 -9.39 1.58
CA VAL A 56 -7.32 -10.73 1.59
C VAL A 56 -6.38 -11.72 0.94
N ARG A 57 -6.08 -12.82 1.64
CA ARG A 57 -5.40 -13.97 1.06
C ARG A 57 -6.40 -14.83 0.29
N VAL A 58 -6.20 -14.94 -1.02
CA VAL A 58 -7.06 -15.69 -1.94
C VAL A 58 -6.48 -17.04 -2.34
N ALA A 59 -5.26 -17.34 -1.89
CA ALA A 59 -4.66 -18.66 -2.06
C ALA A 59 -5.48 -19.74 -1.35
N LYS A 60 -5.82 -20.82 -2.09
CA LYS A 60 -6.63 -21.94 -1.59
C LYS A 60 -5.84 -22.94 -0.73
N ARG A 61 -4.50 -22.90 -0.80
CA ARG A 61 -3.64 -23.79 -0.03
C ARG A 61 -3.59 -23.35 1.44
N PRO A 62 -3.49 -24.27 2.41
CA PRO A 62 -3.20 -23.94 3.79
C PRO A 62 -1.92 -23.11 3.93
N ILE A 63 -1.82 -22.34 5.01
CA ILE A 63 -0.59 -21.65 5.38
C ILE A 63 0.26 -22.67 6.14
N GLY A 64 1.35 -23.16 5.55
CA GLY A 64 2.27 -24.08 6.25
C GLY A 64 3.31 -23.37 7.10
N GLU A 65 3.67 -22.15 6.71
CA GLU A 65 4.66 -21.28 7.34
C GLU A 65 4.17 -19.83 7.23
N PRO A 66 4.53 -18.91 8.16
CA PRO A 66 4.14 -17.51 8.08
C PRO A 66 4.47 -16.87 6.72
N GLU A 67 3.44 -16.35 6.05
CA GLU A 67 3.58 -15.66 4.77
C GLU A 67 3.62 -14.14 5.00
N GLY A 68 4.82 -13.55 5.02
CA GLY A 68 5.05 -12.11 4.91
C GLY A 68 4.74 -11.45 3.55
N TYR A 69 4.07 -10.31 3.61
CA TYR A 69 3.74 -9.45 2.48
C TYR A 69 4.02 -7.98 2.85
N ARG A 70 4.16 -7.13 1.84
CA ARG A 70 4.21 -5.67 2.01
C ARG A 70 3.07 -5.05 1.24
N LEU A 71 2.25 -4.29 1.97
CA LEU A 71 1.25 -3.41 1.39
C LEU A 71 1.91 -2.04 1.16
N LEU A 72 2.05 -1.67 -0.10
CA LEU A 72 2.52 -0.35 -0.51
C LEU A 72 1.32 0.56 -0.71
N VAL A 73 1.32 1.70 0.00
CA VAL A 73 0.34 2.77 -0.17
C VAL A 73 1.11 4.02 -0.62
N ASP A 74 0.93 4.36 -1.89
CA ASP A 74 1.67 5.43 -2.55
C ASP A 74 0.78 6.63 -2.79
N GLU A 75 1.25 7.79 -2.36
CA GLU A 75 0.69 9.05 -2.83
C GLU A 75 1.09 9.29 -4.29
N LEU A 76 0.10 9.62 -5.12
CA LEU A 76 0.30 9.95 -6.51
C LEU A 76 0.42 11.46 -6.68
N PRO A 77 1.31 11.94 -7.58
CA PRO A 77 1.49 13.37 -7.80
C PRO A 77 0.23 13.99 -8.39
N ASN A 78 -0.23 15.08 -7.76
CA ASN A 78 -1.24 15.94 -8.35
C ASN A 78 -0.58 16.92 -9.33
N ARG A 79 -0.85 16.76 -10.63
CA ARG A 79 -0.28 17.67 -11.65
C ARG A 79 -0.69 19.13 -11.45
N ALA A 80 -1.86 19.39 -10.88
CA ALA A 80 -2.32 20.76 -10.63
C ALA A 80 -1.54 21.48 -9.53
N SER A 81 -0.85 20.75 -8.64
CA SER A 81 -0.01 21.34 -7.59
C SER A 81 1.45 21.51 -8.02
N GLN A 82 1.84 21.05 -9.21
CA GLN A 82 3.21 21.19 -9.70
C GLN A 82 3.46 22.63 -10.18
N ARG A 83 4.30 23.38 -9.45
CA ARG A 83 4.73 24.73 -9.81
C ARG A 83 6.23 24.76 -10.09
N ALA A 84 6.63 25.54 -11.09
CA ALA A 84 8.04 25.76 -11.40
C ALA A 84 8.77 26.35 -10.18
N GLY A 85 9.98 25.86 -9.90
CA GLY A 85 10.78 26.30 -8.75
C GLY A 85 10.36 25.73 -7.39
N THR A 86 9.45 24.74 -7.35
CA THR A 86 9.04 24.07 -6.09
C THR A 86 9.43 22.60 -6.07
N VAL A 87 9.78 22.08 -4.89
CA VAL A 87 10.03 20.66 -4.66
C VAL A 87 8.74 20.01 -4.15
N ASN A 88 8.22 19.03 -4.87
CA ASN A 88 7.09 18.21 -4.44
C ASN A 88 7.61 16.89 -3.86
N VAL A 89 7.22 16.59 -2.62
CA VAL A 89 7.54 15.34 -1.95
C VAL A 89 6.35 14.40 -2.10
N LEU A 90 6.62 13.14 -2.45
CA LEU A 90 5.61 12.07 -2.48
C LEU A 90 5.94 11.05 -1.41
N ILE A 91 4.92 10.57 -0.72
CA ILE A 91 5.06 9.59 0.35
C ILE A 91 4.69 8.19 -0.15
N ARG A 92 5.50 7.19 0.22
CA ARG A 92 5.20 5.76 0.11
C ARG A 92 5.27 5.12 1.49
N HIS A 93 4.17 4.54 1.93
CA HIS A 93 4.13 3.70 3.12
C HIS A 93 4.31 2.23 2.73
N ALA A 94 5.20 1.52 3.43
CA ALA A 94 5.46 0.09 3.21
C ALA A 94 5.10 -0.75 4.45
N ILE A 95 3.83 -1.13 4.55
CA ILE A 95 3.25 -1.74 5.75
C ILE A 95 3.43 -3.26 5.69
N PRO A 96 4.01 -3.91 6.72
CA PRO A 96 4.11 -5.36 6.78
C PRO A 96 2.74 -5.99 7.03
N VAL A 97 2.46 -7.07 6.30
CA VAL A 97 1.27 -7.90 6.49
C VAL A 97 1.73 -9.35 6.61
N VAL A 98 1.31 -10.06 7.64
CA VAL A 98 1.67 -11.47 7.84
C VAL A 98 0.40 -12.30 7.89
N PHE A 99 0.39 -13.41 7.16
CA PHE A 99 -0.63 -14.44 7.29
C PHE A 99 0.00 -15.66 7.97
N SER A 100 -0.56 -16.09 9.09
CA SER A 100 -0.22 -17.31 9.83
C SER A 100 -1.48 -18.14 10.07
N GLN A 101 -1.33 -19.41 10.45
CA GLN A 101 -2.46 -20.22 10.92
C GLN A 101 -2.94 -19.74 12.30
#